data_AF-A0AB38UA89-F1
#
_entry.id   AF-A0AB38UA89-F1
#
_cell.length_a   1.000
_cell.length_b   1.000
_cell.length_c   1.000
_cell.angle_alpha   90.00
_cell.angle_beta   90.00
_cell.angle_gamma   90.00
#
_symmetry.space_group_name_H-M   'P 1'
#
loop_
_entity.id
_entity.type
_entity.pdbx_description
1 polymer ?
#
loop_
_entity_poly.entity_id
_entity_poly.type
_entity_poly.pdbx_seq_one_letter_code
_entity_poly.pdbx_strand_id
1 'polypeptide(L)'
;MRKKKSIISIDKLTLCYRATDEVIDKLNEYNELIDSDNSFTLVRVPSDEALFANSFHVMIKFPFGEAGNGFVERKFATLKTKLRSMEDDKKVNYVWLYIENWVFYEIFAFYGKNNKCNWLACVDYIADELGLSLNNITDLHVALDTNINFAKKIRHAQFDDDYEVILNGKARLDKKEVLDEILHVQTGDQCRLKTLTIYINPKKQDGLSLKIYDKKRELEKSNKNYIPQWNGLKDKNYRVELTIKNEHLKEFCQWKGEAIPDELLMATLTSQSQSQDILFDMLYYFSNRLLRFRYGGKVISIFQL
;
A
#
# COMPACT_ATOMS: atom_id res chain seq x y z
N MET A 1 12.04 -21.73 20.55
CA MET A 1 12.03 -20.52 19.68
C MET A 1 10.61 -20.18 19.29
N ARG A 2 10.11 -18.96 19.55
CA ARG A 2 8.83 -18.52 18.94
C ARG A 2 9.03 -18.48 17.42
N LYS A 3 8.21 -19.19 16.63
CA LYS A 3 8.24 -19.10 15.16
C LYS A 3 8.16 -17.62 14.76
N LYS A 4 9.03 -17.18 13.84
CA LYS A 4 8.92 -15.86 13.21
C LYS A 4 7.55 -15.83 12.53
N LYS A 5 6.68 -14.90 12.96
CA LYS A 5 5.41 -14.66 12.29
C LYS A 5 5.58 -13.36 11.52
N SER A 6 5.42 -13.45 10.21
CA SER A 6 5.42 -12.33 9.29
C SER A 6 4.28 -12.53 8.31
N ILE A 7 3.60 -11.45 8.00
CA ILE A 7 2.58 -11.40 6.96
C ILE A 7 2.77 -10.12 6.18
N ILE A 8 2.65 -10.23 4.87
CA ILE A 8 2.79 -9.09 3.98
C ILE A 8 1.43 -8.78 3.38
N SER A 9 1.09 -7.50 3.28
CA SER A 9 -0.18 -7.04 2.73
C SER A 9 0.01 -5.70 2.04
N ILE A 10 -0.92 -5.36 1.16
CA ILE A 10 -1.06 -3.99 0.66
C ILE A 10 -1.69 -3.16 1.78
N ASP A 11 -1.15 -1.96 2.03
CA ASP A 11 -1.73 -1.01 2.99
C ASP A 11 -2.35 0.22 2.28
N LYS A 12 -1.92 0.49 1.05
CA LYS A 12 -2.48 1.55 0.20
C LYS A 12 -2.29 1.18 -1.27
N LEU A 13 -3.30 1.47 -2.07
CA LEU A 13 -3.28 1.29 -3.52
C LEU A 13 -3.99 2.44 -4.20
N THR A 14 -3.37 3.00 -5.24
CA THR A 14 -4.01 3.92 -6.17
C THR A 14 -3.78 3.44 -7.59
N LEU A 15 -4.89 3.13 -8.26
CA LEU A 15 -4.92 2.65 -9.63
C LEU A 15 -5.25 3.81 -10.56
N CYS A 16 -4.64 3.83 -11.73
CA CYS A 16 -5.02 4.72 -12.81
C CYS A 16 -5.53 3.86 -13.98
N TYR A 17 -6.66 4.27 -14.51
CA TYR A 17 -7.37 3.64 -15.60
C TYR A 17 -7.49 4.61 -16.77
N ARG A 18 -7.68 4.03 -17.95
CA ARG A 18 -8.10 4.71 -19.17
C ARG A 18 -9.61 4.58 -19.31
N ALA A 19 -10.27 5.67 -19.67
CA ALA A 19 -11.70 5.73 -19.93
C ALA A 19 -11.97 6.15 -21.38
N THR A 20 -13.13 5.78 -21.92
CA THR A 20 -13.64 6.36 -23.17
C THR A 20 -14.25 7.74 -22.92
N ASP A 21 -14.44 8.53 -23.96
CA ASP A 21 -15.14 9.83 -23.81
C ASP A 21 -16.58 9.64 -23.32
N GLU A 22 -17.28 8.58 -23.77
CA GLU A 22 -18.63 8.25 -23.29
C GLU A 22 -18.69 8.04 -21.76
N VAL A 23 -17.69 7.37 -21.19
CA VAL A 23 -17.61 7.17 -19.73
C VAL A 23 -17.39 8.51 -19.02
N ILE A 24 -16.55 9.39 -19.57
CA ILE A 24 -16.30 10.71 -18.98
C ILE A 24 -17.53 11.61 -19.07
N ASP A 25 -18.26 11.58 -20.19
CA ASP A 25 -19.49 12.34 -20.36
C ASP A 25 -20.54 11.91 -19.33
N LYS A 26 -20.71 10.60 -19.11
CA LYS A 26 -21.55 10.07 -18.02
C LYS A 26 -21.09 10.58 -16.64
N LEU A 27 -19.79 10.53 -16.36
CA LEU A 27 -19.25 11.03 -15.08
C LEU A 27 -19.32 12.56 -14.94
N ASN A 28 -19.54 13.32 -16.01
CA ASN A 28 -19.79 14.76 -15.95
C ASN A 28 -21.26 15.07 -15.71
N GLU A 29 -22.17 14.29 -16.30
CA GLU A 29 -23.61 14.52 -16.26
C GLU A 29 -24.25 14.06 -14.94
N TYR A 30 -23.89 12.88 -14.45
CA TYR A 30 -24.62 12.23 -13.35
C TYR A 30 -23.97 12.48 -11.99
N ASN A 31 -24.79 12.76 -10.97
CA ASN A 31 -24.34 12.81 -9.57
C ASN A 31 -24.34 11.44 -8.91
N GLU A 32 -25.10 10.49 -9.45
CA GLU A 32 -25.23 9.14 -8.95
C GLU A 32 -25.29 8.17 -10.12
N LEU A 33 -24.55 7.06 -10.04
CA LEU A 33 -24.58 5.97 -11.00
C LEU A 33 -24.63 4.64 -10.24
N ILE A 34 -25.66 3.86 -10.48
CA ILE A 34 -25.84 2.52 -9.89
C ILE A 34 -25.38 1.49 -10.94
N ASP A 35 -24.61 0.50 -10.50
CA ASP A 35 -24.18 -0.61 -11.35
C ASP A 35 -25.36 -1.50 -11.78
N SER A 36 -25.12 -2.37 -12.77
CA SER A 36 -26.17 -3.22 -13.32
C SER A 36 -26.77 -4.21 -12.31
N ASP A 37 -25.95 -4.70 -11.36
CA ASP A 37 -26.38 -5.66 -10.34
C ASP A 37 -26.81 -5.02 -9.00
N ASN A 38 -26.83 -3.68 -8.90
CA ASN A 38 -27.08 -2.96 -7.65
C ASN A 38 -26.12 -3.39 -6.50
N SER A 39 -24.88 -3.74 -6.86
CA SER A 39 -23.80 -4.12 -5.95
C SER A 39 -22.90 -2.94 -5.58
N PHE A 40 -22.86 -1.88 -6.38
CA PHE A 40 -22.20 -0.62 -6.02
C PHE A 40 -22.86 0.62 -6.63
N THR A 41 -22.57 1.77 -6.02
CA THR A 41 -23.05 3.06 -6.49
C THR A 41 -21.93 4.09 -6.46
N LEU A 42 -21.76 4.83 -7.55
CA LEU A 42 -20.95 6.05 -7.56
C LEU A 42 -21.78 7.20 -7.04
N VAL A 43 -21.31 7.88 -5.99
CA VAL A 43 -21.96 9.07 -5.44
C VAL A 43 -21.00 10.25 -5.54
N ARG A 44 -21.38 11.28 -6.30
CA ARG A 44 -20.54 12.47 -6.48
C ARG A 44 -20.35 13.17 -5.15
N VAL A 45 -19.13 13.63 -4.92
CA VAL A 45 -18.78 14.44 -3.77
C VAL A 45 -18.00 15.68 -4.19
N PRO A 46 -18.06 16.77 -3.40
CA PRO A 46 -17.23 17.94 -3.65
C PRO A 46 -15.75 17.55 -3.73
N SER A 47 -15.02 18.23 -4.62
CA SER A 47 -13.57 18.14 -4.69
C SER A 47 -12.99 19.53 -4.55
N ASP A 48 -12.21 19.74 -3.49
CA ASP A 48 -11.50 21.00 -3.26
C ASP A 48 -10.15 21.04 -4.01
N GLU A 49 -9.83 19.99 -4.78
CA GLU A 49 -8.57 19.82 -5.48
C GLU A 49 -8.68 20.35 -6.91
N ALA A 50 -8.02 21.48 -7.19
CA ALA A 50 -8.09 22.20 -8.47
C ALA A 50 -7.73 21.36 -9.72
N LEU A 51 -7.11 20.20 -9.55
CA LEU A 51 -6.69 19.31 -10.64
C LEU A 51 -7.80 18.33 -11.09
N PHE A 52 -8.86 18.14 -10.29
CA PHE A 52 -9.89 17.14 -10.56
C PHE A 52 -11.21 17.81 -10.96
N ALA A 53 -11.79 17.34 -12.07
CA ALA A 53 -13.12 17.77 -12.52
C ALA A 53 -14.21 17.14 -11.65
N ASN A 54 -14.09 15.84 -11.41
CA ASN A 54 -15.10 15.08 -10.68
C ASN A 54 -14.45 14.19 -9.62
N SER A 55 -15.14 14.05 -8.50
CA SER A 55 -14.80 13.13 -7.42
C SER A 55 -16.06 12.36 -7.02
N PHE A 56 -15.93 11.05 -6.91
CA PHE A 56 -17.02 10.15 -6.56
C PHE A 56 -16.58 9.21 -5.45
N HIS A 57 -17.46 8.94 -4.50
CA HIS A 57 -17.33 7.77 -3.65
C HIS A 57 -17.88 6.55 -4.37
N VAL A 58 -17.09 5.48 -4.41
CA VAL A 58 -17.59 4.15 -4.80
C VAL A 58 -18.14 3.51 -3.54
N MET A 59 -19.46 3.41 -3.42
CA MET A 59 -20.16 2.79 -2.31
C MET A 59 -20.47 1.35 -2.69
N ILE A 60 -19.89 0.36 -2.00
CA ILE A 60 -20.21 -1.05 -2.22
C ILE A 60 -21.32 -1.47 -1.26
N LYS A 61 -22.26 -2.26 -1.77
CA LYS A 61 -23.42 -2.76 -1.05
C LYS A 61 -23.31 -4.27 -0.90
N PHE A 62 -23.39 -4.77 0.33
CA PHE A 62 -23.29 -6.20 0.59
C PHE A 62 -24.21 -6.63 1.74
N PRO A 63 -24.65 -7.90 1.76
CA PRO A 63 -25.54 -8.41 2.80
C PRO A 63 -24.82 -8.44 4.15
N PHE A 64 -25.54 -8.09 5.22
CA PHE A 64 -25.06 -8.16 6.61
C PHE A 64 -26.13 -8.78 7.51
N GLY A 65 -25.72 -9.73 8.36
CA GLY A 65 -26.61 -10.46 9.28
C GLY A 65 -27.13 -11.80 8.74
N GLU A 66 -27.90 -12.53 9.56
CA GLU A 66 -28.54 -13.78 9.15
C GLU A 66 -29.75 -13.52 8.24
N ALA A 67 -29.91 -14.34 7.21
CA ALA A 67 -31.06 -14.35 6.29
C ALA A 67 -31.33 -13.06 5.49
N GLY A 68 -30.30 -12.26 5.16
CA GLY A 68 -30.40 -11.20 4.13
C GLY A 68 -31.29 -10.00 4.48
N ASN A 69 -31.69 -9.83 5.75
CA ASN A 69 -32.59 -8.75 6.19
C ASN A 69 -31.89 -7.40 6.44
N GLY A 70 -30.69 -7.20 5.89
CA GLY A 70 -29.96 -5.95 5.99
C GLY A 70 -28.84 -5.87 4.96
N PHE A 71 -28.70 -4.71 4.33
CA PHE A 71 -27.54 -4.36 3.52
C PHE A 71 -26.71 -3.35 4.28
N VAL A 72 -25.38 -3.49 4.17
CA VAL A 72 -24.45 -2.46 4.58
C VAL A 72 -23.89 -1.85 3.32
N GLU A 73 -23.93 -0.51 3.27
CA GLU A 73 -23.19 0.26 2.30
C GLU A 73 -21.93 0.81 2.95
N ARG A 74 -20.80 0.68 2.24
CA ARG A 74 -19.53 1.17 2.72
C ARG A 74 -18.74 1.77 1.58
N LYS A 75 -18.06 2.87 1.87
CA LYS A 75 -17.12 3.45 0.92
C LYS A 75 -15.98 2.46 0.66
N PHE A 76 -15.89 2.01 -0.59
CA PHE A 76 -14.87 1.11 -1.10
C PHE A 76 -13.66 1.87 -1.63
N ALA A 77 -13.92 2.95 -2.37
CA ALA A 77 -12.88 3.76 -2.98
C ALA A 77 -13.36 5.20 -3.21
N THR A 78 -12.42 6.07 -3.61
CA THR A 78 -12.73 7.35 -4.25
C THR A 78 -12.28 7.30 -5.69
N LEU A 79 -13.18 7.56 -6.63
CA LEU A 79 -12.90 7.71 -8.05
C LEU A 79 -12.73 9.19 -8.37
N LYS A 80 -11.65 9.57 -9.05
CA LYS A 80 -11.40 10.95 -9.48
C LYS A 80 -11.07 11.04 -10.95
N THR A 81 -11.57 12.08 -11.61
CA THR A 81 -11.29 12.38 -13.02
C THR A 81 -10.61 13.74 -13.13
N LYS A 82 -9.63 13.88 -14.03
CA LYS A 82 -8.86 15.12 -14.16
C LYS A 82 -9.66 16.19 -14.92
N LEU A 83 -9.47 17.45 -14.57
CA LEU A 83 -9.94 18.59 -15.36
C LEU A 83 -9.22 18.62 -16.72
N ARG A 84 -9.98 18.58 -17.83
CA ARG A 84 -9.46 18.82 -19.18
C ARG A 84 -9.48 20.32 -19.49
N SER A 85 -8.43 20.82 -20.13
CA SER A 85 -8.47 22.11 -20.83
C SER A 85 -8.99 21.91 -22.26
N MET A 86 -9.60 22.95 -22.84
CA MET A 86 -10.14 22.94 -24.21
C MET A 86 -9.09 22.68 -25.32
N GLU A 87 -7.79 22.69 -25.00
CA GLU A 87 -6.70 22.45 -25.97
C GLU A 87 -6.25 20.98 -26.05
N ASP A 88 -6.87 20.08 -25.28
CA ASP A 88 -6.39 18.71 -25.02
C ASP A 88 -7.13 17.59 -25.81
N ASP A 89 -7.76 17.91 -26.95
CA ASP A 89 -8.60 17.01 -27.79
C ASP A 89 -7.95 15.70 -28.27
N LYS A 90 -6.66 15.45 -28.00
CA LYS A 90 -5.93 14.24 -28.38
C LYS A 90 -5.41 13.40 -27.20
N LYS A 91 -5.72 13.75 -25.94
CA LYS A 91 -5.19 13.04 -24.77
C LYS A 91 -6.14 11.97 -24.24
N VAL A 92 -5.55 10.83 -23.88
CA VAL A 92 -6.20 9.72 -23.17
C VAL A 92 -6.91 10.22 -21.90
N ASN A 93 -8.15 9.79 -21.67
CA ASN A 93 -8.86 10.06 -20.42
C ASN A 93 -8.31 9.19 -19.30
N TYR A 94 -7.83 9.82 -18.23
CA TYR A 94 -7.37 9.11 -17.05
C TYR A 94 -8.34 9.26 -15.88
N VAL A 95 -8.57 8.14 -15.20
CA VAL A 95 -9.41 8.03 -14.00
C VAL A 95 -8.59 7.38 -12.91
N TRP A 96 -8.57 7.96 -11.72
CA TRP A 96 -7.86 7.43 -10.57
C TRP A 96 -8.82 6.81 -9.58
N LEU A 97 -8.50 5.61 -9.11
CA LEU A 97 -9.23 4.89 -8.09
C LEU A 97 -8.37 4.77 -6.83
N TYR A 98 -8.76 5.49 -5.77
CA TYR A 98 -8.10 5.51 -4.47
C TYR A 98 -8.83 4.53 -3.53
N ILE A 99 -8.22 3.38 -3.29
CA ILE A 99 -8.84 2.28 -2.54
C ILE A 99 -8.79 2.56 -1.03
N GLU A 100 -9.89 2.31 -0.32
CA GLU A 100 -9.96 2.46 1.13
C GLU A 100 -9.16 1.36 1.85
N ASN A 101 -8.49 1.73 2.95
CA ASN A 101 -7.54 0.82 3.62
C ASN A 101 -8.17 -0.49 4.12
N TRP A 102 -9.44 -0.48 4.51
CA TRP A 102 -10.12 -1.68 5.00
C TRP A 102 -10.25 -2.77 3.92
N VAL A 103 -10.29 -2.38 2.64
CA VAL A 103 -10.44 -3.28 1.50
C VAL A 103 -9.32 -4.32 1.43
N PHE A 104 -8.12 -3.98 1.92
CA PHE A 104 -6.96 -4.89 1.91
C PHE A 104 -6.95 -5.90 3.06
N TYR A 105 -7.79 -5.71 4.07
CA TYR A 105 -7.71 -6.41 5.35
C TYR A 105 -9.02 -7.10 5.77
N GLU A 106 -10.15 -6.77 5.15
CA GLU A 106 -11.38 -7.50 5.38
C GLU A 106 -11.51 -8.67 4.43
N ILE A 107 -11.99 -9.80 4.94
CA ILE A 107 -12.14 -11.02 4.16
C ILE A 107 -13.37 -10.87 3.28
N PHE A 108 -13.17 -11.06 1.98
CA PHE A 108 -14.24 -11.17 1.01
C PHE A 108 -14.64 -12.63 0.82
N ALA A 109 -13.66 -13.51 0.58
CA ALA A 109 -13.90 -14.92 0.32
C ALA A 109 -12.77 -15.81 0.85
N PHE A 110 -13.08 -17.09 1.05
CA PHE A 110 -12.10 -18.14 1.31
C PHE A 110 -12.04 -19.08 0.12
N TYR A 111 -10.83 -19.34 -0.37
CA TYR A 111 -10.54 -20.34 -1.40
C TYR A 111 -9.81 -21.51 -0.75
N GLY A 112 -10.54 -22.59 -0.43
CA GLY A 112 -9.99 -23.73 0.30
C GLY A 112 -9.70 -23.43 1.78
N LYS A 113 -8.96 -24.32 2.45
CA LYS A 113 -8.90 -24.36 3.92
C LYS A 113 -8.17 -23.18 4.59
N ASN A 114 -7.28 -22.47 3.90
CA ASN A 114 -6.43 -21.42 4.51
C ASN A 114 -6.03 -20.28 3.57
N ASN A 115 -6.58 -20.19 2.35
CA ASN A 115 -6.33 -19.06 1.47
C ASN A 115 -7.55 -18.14 1.51
N LYS A 116 -7.33 -16.91 1.96
CA LYS A 116 -8.35 -15.88 2.04
C LYS A 116 -8.03 -14.78 1.06
N CYS A 117 -9.07 -14.25 0.45
CA CYS A 117 -9.02 -13.08 -0.41
C CYS A 117 -9.70 -11.91 0.28
N ASN A 118 -9.14 -10.73 0.08
CA ASN A 118 -9.71 -9.49 0.59
C ASN A 118 -10.66 -8.84 -0.44
N TRP A 119 -11.32 -7.75 -0.04
CA TRP A 119 -12.30 -7.04 -0.86
C TRP A 119 -11.70 -6.38 -2.11
N LEU A 120 -10.37 -6.34 -2.27
CA LEU A 120 -9.75 -5.88 -3.51
C LEU A 120 -10.23 -6.69 -4.73
N ALA A 121 -10.81 -7.88 -4.51
CA ALA A 121 -11.36 -8.75 -5.55
C ALA A 121 -12.52 -8.10 -6.31
N CYS A 122 -13.17 -7.08 -5.74
CA CYS A 122 -14.23 -6.34 -6.39
C CYS A 122 -13.73 -5.27 -7.38
N VAL A 123 -12.42 -4.99 -7.42
CA VAL A 123 -11.88 -3.93 -8.29
C VAL A 123 -12.10 -4.23 -9.76
N ASP A 124 -11.89 -5.47 -10.21
CA ASP A 124 -12.05 -5.84 -11.62
C ASP A 124 -13.51 -5.67 -12.05
N TYR A 125 -14.46 -6.12 -11.23
CA TYR A 125 -15.89 -5.91 -11.45
C TYR A 125 -16.25 -4.41 -11.58
N ILE A 126 -15.78 -3.57 -10.65
CA ILE A 126 -16.04 -2.13 -10.69
C ILE A 126 -15.44 -1.50 -11.95
N ALA A 127 -14.23 -1.93 -12.34
CA ALA A 127 -13.58 -1.40 -13.54
C ALA A 127 -14.35 -1.81 -14.81
N ASP A 128 -14.78 -3.07 -14.90
CA ASP A 128 -15.52 -3.62 -16.03
C ASP A 128 -16.90 -2.94 -16.20
N GLU A 129 -17.67 -2.82 -15.12
CA GLU A 129 -18.99 -2.13 -15.13
C GLU A 129 -18.87 -0.66 -15.56
N LEU A 130 -17.76 -0.01 -15.23
CA LEU A 130 -17.48 1.38 -15.63
C LEU A 130 -16.80 1.50 -16.99
N GLY A 131 -16.49 0.39 -17.68
CA GLY A 131 -15.78 0.40 -18.96
C GLY A 131 -14.35 0.95 -18.87
N LEU A 132 -13.66 0.70 -17.75
CA LEU A 132 -12.32 1.21 -17.46
C LEU A 132 -11.24 0.18 -17.82
N SER A 133 -10.19 0.61 -18.51
CA SER A 133 -9.04 -0.25 -18.83
C SER A 133 -7.82 0.11 -17.98
N LEU A 134 -7.19 -0.86 -17.31
CA LEU A 134 -6.04 -0.58 -16.46
C LEU A 134 -4.92 0.13 -17.24
N ASN A 135 -4.38 1.19 -16.65
CA ASN A 135 -3.21 1.89 -17.19
C ASN A 135 -1.96 1.54 -16.39
N ASN A 136 -2.03 1.75 -15.07
CA ASN A 136 -0.93 1.46 -14.15
C ASN A 136 -1.34 1.61 -12.68
N ILE A 137 -0.52 1.01 -11.80
CA ILE A 137 -0.48 1.40 -10.39
C ILE A 137 0.33 2.70 -10.26
N THR A 138 -0.25 3.70 -9.61
CA THR A 138 0.39 5.00 -9.38
C THR A 138 0.98 5.15 -7.99
N ASP A 139 0.38 4.47 -7.00
CA ASP A 139 0.82 4.45 -5.61
C ASP A 139 0.58 3.07 -5.00
N LEU A 140 1.62 2.46 -4.46
CA LEU A 140 1.55 1.18 -3.74
C LEU A 140 2.29 1.30 -2.41
N HIS A 141 1.63 0.94 -1.33
CA HIS A 141 2.28 0.75 -0.04
C HIS A 141 2.23 -0.73 0.34
N VAL A 142 3.41 -1.34 0.49
CA VAL A 142 3.56 -2.73 0.94
C VAL A 142 3.92 -2.74 2.42
N ALA A 143 3.17 -3.49 3.22
CA ALA A 143 3.36 -3.60 4.66
C ALA A 143 3.72 -5.03 5.06
N LEU A 144 4.90 -5.21 5.65
CA LEU A 144 5.28 -6.42 6.37
C LEU A 144 5.01 -6.22 7.86
N ASP A 145 4.00 -6.93 8.37
CA ASP A 145 3.67 -6.99 9.79
C ASP A 145 4.33 -8.21 10.43
N THR A 146 4.99 -8.01 11.57
CA THR A 146 5.81 -9.05 12.19
C THR A 146 5.92 -8.89 13.70
N ASN A 147 6.34 -9.97 14.38
CA ASN A 147 6.72 -9.93 15.78
C ASN A 147 8.16 -9.41 16.03
N ILE A 148 8.90 -9.03 14.98
CA ILE A 148 10.28 -8.54 15.04
C ILE A 148 10.33 -7.00 15.07
N ASN A 149 10.99 -6.42 16.07
CA ASN A 149 11.22 -4.98 16.15
C ASN A 149 12.41 -4.57 15.27
N PHE A 150 12.18 -4.43 13.97
CA PHE A 150 13.22 -4.00 13.03
C PHE A 150 13.73 -2.58 13.30
N ALA A 151 12.88 -1.67 13.79
CA ALA A 151 13.32 -0.31 14.14
C ALA A 151 14.45 -0.36 15.20
N LYS A 152 14.29 -1.17 16.25
CA LYS A 152 15.33 -1.31 17.28
C LYS A 152 16.60 -1.95 16.73
N LYS A 153 16.49 -2.95 15.85
CA LYS A 153 17.63 -3.62 15.21
C LYS A 153 18.41 -2.68 14.29
N ILE A 154 17.72 -1.93 13.43
CA ILE A 154 18.31 -0.93 12.54
C ILE A 154 19.03 0.14 13.35
N ARG A 155 18.38 0.70 14.38
CA ARG A 155 19.02 1.69 15.25
C ARG A 155 20.28 1.14 15.90
N HIS A 156 20.25 -0.10 16.40
CA HIS A 156 21.43 -0.71 16.98
C HIS A 156 22.57 -0.82 15.96
N ALA A 157 22.31 -1.39 14.78
CA ALA A 157 23.32 -1.54 13.73
C ALA A 157 23.87 -0.21 13.21
N GLN A 158 23.06 0.85 13.16
CA GLN A 158 23.55 2.16 12.73
C GLN A 158 24.58 2.77 13.68
N PHE A 159 24.43 2.54 14.99
CA PHE A 159 25.29 3.11 16.03
C PHE A 159 26.36 2.14 16.54
N ASP A 160 26.46 0.95 15.95
CA ASP A 160 27.45 -0.06 16.29
C ASP A 160 28.65 0.04 15.34
N ASP A 161 29.85 -0.05 15.88
CA ASP A 161 31.11 0.07 15.12
C ASP A 161 31.40 -1.15 14.27
N ASP A 162 30.83 -2.32 14.61
CA ASP A 162 30.97 -3.54 13.82
C ASP A 162 30.19 -3.50 12.50
N TYR A 163 29.34 -2.48 12.33
CA TYR A 163 28.47 -2.30 11.18
C TYR A 163 28.87 -1.07 10.36
N GLU A 164 28.94 -1.25 9.04
CA GLU A 164 29.01 -0.14 8.07
C GLU A 164 27.62 0.09 7.48
N VAL A 165 27.20 1.36 7.43
CA VAL A 165 25.91 1.74 6.84
C VAL A 165 26.07 1.89 5.32
N ILE A 166 25.18 1.26 4.56
CA ILE A 166 25.05 1.48 3.11
C ILE A 166 23.66 2.09 2.87
N LEU A 167 23.65 3.38 2.55
CA LEU A 167 22.44 4.20 2.40
C LEU A 167 22.32 4.69 0.96
N ASN A 168 21.19 4.40 0.31
CA ASN A 168 20.93 4.71 -1.10
C ASN A 168 22.04 4.17 -2.01
N GLY A 169 22.50 2.95 -1.74
CA GLY A 169 23.58 2.28 -2.47
C GLY A 169 25.01 2.77 -2.17
N LYS A 170 25.19 3.83 -1.37
CA LYS A 170 26.51 4.38 -1.03
C LYS A 170 26.93 3.98 0.39
N ALA A 171 28.15 3.45 0.54
CA ALA A 171 28.75 3.21 1.84
C ALA A 171 29.04 4.54 2.56
N ARG A 172 28.64 4.63 3.83
CA ARG A 172 28.81 5.80 4.70
C ARG A 172 29.92 5.47 5.71
N LEU A 173 31.15 5.79 5.32
CA LEU A 173 32.34 5.44 6.09
C LEU A 173 32.64 6.44 7.21
N ASP A 174 32.22 7.70 7.05
CA ASP A 174 32.35 8.71 8.10
C ASP A 174 31.20 8.55 9.11
N LYS A 175 31.54 8.04 10.30
CA LYS A 175 30.60 7.86 11.42
C LYS A 175 30.03 9.17 11.96
N LYS A 176 30.63 10.33 11.63
CA LYS A 176 30.13 11.65 12.03
C LYS A 176 29.26 12.31 10.96
N GLU A 177 29.12 11.69 9.78
CA GLU A 177 28.24 12.18 8.72
C GLU A 177 26.79 12.25 9.21
N VAL A 178 26.14 13.40 9.01
CA VAL A 178 24.70 13.52 9.27
C VAL A 178 23.93 12.87 8.12
N LEU A 179 23.22 11.79 8.43
CA LEU A 179 22.41 11.05 7.46
C LEU A 179 20.96 11.56 7.46
N ASP A 180 20.72 12.71 6.84
CA ASP A 180 19.41 13.37 6.79
C ASP A 180 18.29 12.48 6.21
N GLU A 181 18.64 11.48 5.40
CA GLU A 181 17.67 10.54 4.83
C GLU A 181 17.11 9.56 5.87
N ILE A 182 17.77 9.38 7.03
CA ILE A 182 17.31 8.50 8.12
C ILE A 182 16.81 9.35 9.28
N LEU A 183 15.49 9.34 9.49
CA LEU A 183 14.86 10.06 10.61
C LEU A 183 14.45 9.10 11.72
N HIS A 184 14.94 9.37 12.93
CA HIS A 184 14.53 8.67 14.15
C HIS A 184 13.49 9.50 14.89
N VAL A 185 12.24 9.04 14.87
CA VAL A 185 11.15 9.68 15.60
C VAL A 185 10.81 8.85 16.83
N GLN A 186 10.92 9.46 18.00
CA GLN A 186 10.60 8.84 19.28
C GLN A 186 9.59 9.69 20.03
N THR A 187 8.59 9.04 20.63
CA THR A 187 7.63 9.68 21.51
C THR A 187 7.72 9.04 22.90
N GLY A 188 7.53 9.83 23.95
CA GLY A 188 7.64 9.40 25.33
C GLY A 188 6.63 10.12 26.23
N ASP A 189 6.67 9.76 27.50
CA ASP A 189 6.14 10.61 28.58
C ASP A 189 7.31 11.30 29.30
N GLN A 190 7.04 11.98 30.40
CA GLN A 190 8.06 12.66 31.21
C GLN A 190 9.06 11.69 31.89
N CYS A 191 8.81 10.37 31.85
CA CYS A 191 9.66 9.38 32.50
C CYS A 191 10.56 8.65 31.49
N ARG A 192 10.05 8.36 30.28
CA ARG A 192 10.81 7.62 29.27
C ARG A 192 10.28 7.80 27.85
N LEU A 193 11.20 7.61 26.90
CA LEU A 193 10.84 7.33 25.51
C LEU A 193 10.19 5.95 25.41
N LYS A 194 9.04 5.91 24.73
CA LYS A 194 8.19 4.72 24.60
C LYS A 194 8.21 4.11 23.20
N THR A 195 8.43 4.93 22.18
CA THR A 195 8.34 4.51 20.79
C THR A 195 9.64 4.77 20.04
N LEU A 196 9.78 4.06 18.93
CA LEU A 196 10.81 4.30 17.93
C LEU A 196 10.16 4.03 16.58
N THR A 197 10.15 5.06 15.74
CA THR A 197 9.84 4.98 14.32
C THR A 197 11.07 5.41 13.55
N ILE A 198 11.44 4.64 12.53
CA ILE A 198 12.51 4.99 11.60
C ILE A 198 11.86 5.29 10.24
N TYR A 199 12.15 6.46 9.68
CA TYR A 199 11.84 6.78 8.31
C TYR A 199 13.14 6.81 7.50
N ILE A 200 13.10 6.25 6.30
CA ILE A 200 14.20 6.33 5.34
C ILE A 200 13.62 6.94 4.05
N ASN A 201 13.94 8.20 3.82
CA ASN A 201 13.40 9.02 2.75
C ASN A 201 14.56 9.59 1.90
N PRO A 202 14.87 9.00 0.75
CA PRO A 202 15.91 9.49 -0.15
C PRO A 202 15.56 10.87 -0.73
N LYS A 203 16.49 11.82 -0.62
CA LYS A 203 16.30 13.22 -1.13
C LYS A 203 16.00 13.32 -2.62
N LYS A 204 16.47 12.35 -3.43
CA LYS A 204 16.41 12.39 -4.91
C LYS A 204 15.50 11.32 -5.54
N GLN A 205 14.92 10.43 -4.74
CA GLN A 205 14.03 9.39 -5.25
C GLN A 205 12.64 9.65 -4.70
N ASP A 206 11.97 10.65 -5.30
CA ASP A 206 10.57 10.89 -4.99
C ASP A 206 9.77 9.62 -5.25
N GLY A 207 8.83 9.33 -4.35
CA GLY A 207 7.99 8.15 -4.46
C GLY A 207 8.58 6.81 -4.04
N LEU A 208 9.75 6.78 -3.37
CA LEU A 208 10.29 5.58 -2.75
C LEU A 208 10.69 5.86 -1.29
N SER A 209 10.11 5.14 -0.33
CA SER A 209 10.46 5.32 1.08
C SER A 209 10.18 4.10 1.95
N LEU A 210 10.90 4.01 3.08
CA LEU A 210 10.65 3.02 4.12
C LEU A 210 10.23 3.68 5.42
N LYS A 211 9.26 3.06 6.09
CA LYS A 211 8.82 3.42 7.44
C LYS A 211 8.77 2.17 8.31
N ILE A 212 9.47 2.18 9.44
CA ILE A 212 9.57 1.04 10.35
C ILE A 212 9.12 1.47 11.75
N TYR A 213 8.09 0.81 12.31
CA TYR A 213 7.46 1.27 13.55
C TYR A 213 6.74 0.18 14.35
N ASP A 214 6.33 0.53 15.57
CA ASP A 214 5.44 -0.26 16.41
C ASP A 214 3.99 -0.06 15.96
N LYS A 215 3.51 -0.97 15.11
CA LYS A 215 2.16 -0.92 14.52
C LYS A 215 1.08 -1.10 15.58
N LYS A 216 1.32 -1.93 16.60
CA LYS A 216 0.37 -2.13 17.69
C LYS A 216 0.00 -0.80 18.35
N ARG A 217 1.01 0.01 18.68
CA ARG A 217 0.79 1.33 19.32
C ARG A 217 0.13 2.36 18.40
N GLU A 218 0.39 2.28 17.09
CA GLU A 218 -0.31 3.11 16.13
C GLU A 218 -1.79 2.73 16.09
N LEU A 219 -2.08 1.43 16.09
CA LEU A 219 -3.45 0.92 16.07
C LEU A 219 -4.24 1.24 17.34
N GLU A 220 -3.60 1.31 18.52
CA GLU A 220 -4.23 1.74 19.79
C GLU A 220 -4.87 3.15 19.71
N LYS A 221 -4.45 3.97 18.74
CA LYS A 221 -4.99 5.32 18.49
C LYS A 221 -5.94 5.38 17.30
N SER A 222 -6.26 4.25 16.68
CA SER A 222 -7.03 4.16 15.45
C SER A 222 -8.22 3.21 15.63
N ASN A 223 -9.25 3.34 14.80
CA ASN A 223 -10.37 2.39 14.77
C ASN A 223 -10.13 1.21 13.81
N LYS A 224 -8.88 0.86 13.52
CA LYS A 224 -8.49 -0.12 12.47
C LYS A 224 -8.28 -1.54 13.01
N ASN A 225 -9.26 -2.05 13.76
CA ASN A 225 -9.20 -3.38 14.38
C ASN A 225 -9.20 -4.54 13.36
N TYR A 226 -9.56 -4.27 12.11
CA TYR A 226 -9.52 -5.24 11.01
C TYR A 226 -8.09 -5.68 10.64
N ILE A 227 -7.06 -4.83 10.82
CA ILE A 227 -5.68 -5.16 10.43
C ILE A 227 -5.12 -6.34 11.25
N PRO A 228 -5.17 -6.35 12.61
CA PRO A 228 -4.75 -7.51 13.39
C PRO A 228 -5.56 -8.78 13.13
N GLN A 229 -6.85 -8.64 12.81
CA GLN A 229 -7.74 -9.77 12.48
C GLN A 229 -7.29 -10.44 11.18
N TRP A 230 -6.94 -9.64 10.16
CA TRP A 230 -6.33 -10.15 8.93
C TRP A 230 -4.99 -10.83 9.18
N ASN A 231 -4.13 -10.20 9.98
CA ASN A 231 -2.76 -10.67 10.13
C ASN A 231 -2.61 -11.88 11.08
N GLY A 232 -3.60 -12.14 11.94
CA GLY A 232 -3.50 -13.16 12.98
C GLY A 232 -2.43 -12.86 14.03
N LEU A 233 -1.99 -11.60 14.13
CA LEU A 233 -0.96 -11.12 15.07
C LEU A 233 -1.64 -10.41 16.25
N LYS A 234 -1.62 -11.03 17.44
CA LYS A 234 -2.30 -10.51 18.65
C LYS A 234 -1.39 -9.67 19.57
N ASP A 235 -0.13 -10.08 19.79
CA ASP A 235 0.67 -9.53 20.90
C ASP A 235 1.75 -8.53 20.50
N LYS A 236 2.56 -8.88 19.49
CA LYS A 236 3.68 -8.09 18.98
C LYS A 236 3.45 -7.85 17.50
N ASN A 237 3.16 -6.60 17.15
CA ASN A 237 2.94 -6.18 15.78
C ASN A 237 3.81 -4.95 15.48
N TYR A 238 4.92 -5.19 14.81
CA TYR A 238 5.80 -4.18 14.24
C TYR A 238 5.63 -4.22 12.73
N ARG A 239 5.76 -3.06 12.08
CA ARG A 239 5.59 -2.95 10.64
C ARG A 239 6.83 -2.39 9.98
N VAL A 240 7.18 -2.98 8.84
CA VAL A 240 8.03 -2.37 7.80
C VAL A 240 7.10 -2.02 6.64
N GLU A 241 6.98 -0.74 6.33
CA GLU A 241 6.10 -0.22 5.30
C GLU A 241 6.96 0.43 4.21
N LEU A 242 6.77 -0.01 2.97
CA LEU A 242 7.47 0.48 1.79
C LEU A 242 6.49 1.20 0.87
N THR A 243 6.77 2.46 0.56
CA THR A 243 6.03 3.24 -0.45
C THR A 243 6.72 3.10 -1.80
N ILE A 244 5.96 2.82 -2.86
CA ILE A 244 6.46 2.64 -4.23
C ILE A 244 5.51 3.38 -5.19
N LYS A 245 6.03 4.38 -5.91
CA LYS A 245 5.32 5.04 -7.02
C LYS A 245 5.58 4.34 -8.36
N ASN A 246 4.82 4.75 -9.38
CA ASN A 246 4.82 4.12 -10.69
C ASN A 246 6.20 3.88 -11.32
N GLU A 247 7.07 4.88 -11.32
CA GLU A 247 8.44 4.79 -11.90
C GLU A 247 9.23 3.63 -11.28
N HIS A 248 9.16 3.49 -9.95
CA HIS A 248 9.83 2.42 -9.22
C HIS A 248 9.19 1.07 -9.50
N LEU A 249 7.86 0.98 -9.62
CA LEU A 249 7.20 -0.27 -10.00
C LEU A 249 7.64 -0.76 -11.39
N LYS A 250 7.78 0.15 -12.37
CA LYS A 250 8.33 -0.18 -13.69
C LYS A 250 9.76 -0.71 -13.60
N GLU A 251 10.61 -0.04 -12.81
CA GLU A 251 11.98 -0.49 -12.55
C GLU A 251 12.00 -1.90 -11.95
N PHE A 252 11.14 -2.18 -10.97
CA PHE A 252 11.06 -3.50 -10.36
C PHE A 252 10.63 -4.59 -11.35
N CYS A 253 9.61 -4.33 -12.18
CA CYS A 253 9.19 -5.28 -13.21
C CYS A 253 10.30 -5.55 -14.23
N GLN A 254 11.05 -4.51 -14.64
CA GLN A 254 12.20 -4.66 -15.52
C GLN A 254 13.32 -5.49 -14.87
N TRP A 255 13.60 -5.26 -13.59
CA TRP A 255 14.60 -6.01 -12.84
C TRP A 255 14.21 -7.49 -12.65
N LYS A 256 12.94 -7.76 -12.33
CA LYS A 256 12.44 -9.12 -12.09
C LYS A 256 12.39 -9.94 -13.37
N GLY A 257 12.24 -9.30 -14.53
CA GLY A 257 12.14 -9.98 -15.84
C GLY A 257 10.80 -10.67 -16.09
N GLU A 258 9.90 -10.62 -15.11
CA GLU A 258 8.55 -11.17 -15.15
C GLU A 258 7.58 -10.11 -14.60
N ALA A 259 6.62 -9.70 -15.42
CA ALA A 259 5.50 -8.89 -14.99
C ALA A 259 4.30 -9.81 -14.75
N ILE A 260 3.56 -9.57 -13.66
CA ILE A 260 2.23 -10.16 -13.51
C ILE A 260 1.38 -9.56 -14.64
N PRO A 261 0.77 -10.38 -15.53
CA PRO A 261 -0.14 -9.86 -16.53
C PRO A 261 -1.23 -9.02 -15.87
N ASP A 262 -1.63 -7.90 -16.47
CA ASP A 262 -2.62 -6.99 -15.89
C ASP A 262 -3.91 -7.73 -15.48
N GLU A 263 -4.33 -8.70 -16.30
CA GLU A 263 -5.49 -9.59 -16.06
C GLU A 263 -5.40 -10.45 -14.79
N LEU A 264 -4.18 -10.72 -14.31
CA LEU A 264 -3.93 -11.53 -13.11
C LEU A 264 -3.50 -10.69 -11.91
N LEU A 265 -3.35 -9.37 -12.08
CA LEU A 265 -2.77 -8.49 -11.08
C LEU A 265 -3.64 -8.44 -9.83
N MET A 266 -4.92 -8.08 -9.96
CA MET A 266 -5.83 -8.03 -8.81
C MET A 266 -6.04 -9.42 -8.20
N ALA A 267 -6.24 -10.46 -9.02
CA ALA A 267 -6.34 -11.84 -8.53
C ALA A 267 -5.15 -12.25 -7.66
N THR A 268 -3.92 -11.92 -8.08
CA THR A 268 -2.70 -12.21 -7.32
C THR A 268 -2.63 -11.39 -6.03
N LEU A 269 -2.93 -10.08 -6.10
CA LEU A 269 -2.83 -9.16 -4.97
C LEU A 269 -3.92 -9.35 -3.91
N THR A 270 -5.07 -9.90 -4.29
CA THR A 270 -6.20 -10.17 -3.38
C THR A 270 -5.95 -11.39 -2.50
N SER A 271 -5.30 -12.42 -3.03
CA SER A 271 -4.99 -13.64 -2.30
C SER A 271 -3.85 -13.40 -1.31
N GLN A 272 -4.10 -13.70 -0.03
CA GLN A 272 -3.08 -13.62 0.99
C GLN A 272 -1.88 -14.51 0.65
N SER A 273 -2.10 -15.75 0.21
CA SER A 273 -1.00 -16.69 -0.07
C SER A 273 -0.24 -16.37 -1.34
N GLN A 274 -0.93 -16.00 -2.43
CA GLN A 274 -0.28 -15.76 -3.72
C GLN A 274 0.52 -14.45 -3.73
N SER A 275 0.08 -13.44 -2.99
CA SER A 275 0.76 -12.15 -2.93
C SER A 275 2.06 -12.14 -2.10
N GLN A 276 2.30 -13.12 -1.22
CA GLN A 276 3.42 -13.04 -0.27
C GLN A 276 4.78 -12.90 -0.96
N ASP A 277 5.06 -13.74 -1.97
CA ASP A 277 6.38 -13.81 -2.59
C ASP A 277 6.69 -12.55 -3.39
N ILE A 278 5.76 -12.10 -4.24
CA ILE A 278 5.94 -10.88 -5.04
C ILE A 278 6.07 -9.62 -4.15
N LEU A 279 5.26 -9.52 -3.10
CA LEU A 279 5.34 -8.38 -2.18
C LEU A 279 6.62 -8.42 -1.34
N PHE A 280 7.11 -9.61 -0.97
CA PHE A 280 8.40 -9.75 -0.31
C PHE A 280 9.56 -9.37 -1.24
N ASP A 281 9.52 -9.79 -2.51
CA ASP A 281 10.53 -9.42 -3.49
C ASP A 281 10.63 -7.89 -3.65
N MET A 282 9.49 -7.20 -3.75
CA MET A 282 9.45 -5.73 -3.77
C MET A 282 10.07 -5.14 -2.49
N LEU A 283 9.63 -5.63 -1.32
CA LEU A 283 10.17 -5.20 -0.02
C LEU A 283 11.68 -5.40 0.06
N TYR A 284 12.17 -6.57 -0.32
CA TYR A 284 13.58 -6.94 -0.25
C TYR A 284 14.42 -6.13 -1.23
N TYR A 285 13.97 -5.99 -2.47
CA TYR A 285 14.65 -5.23 -3.52
C TYR A 285 14.83 -3.77 -3.12
N PHE A 286 13.72 -3.09 -2.81
CA PHE A 286 13.77 -1.67 -2.51
C PHE A 286 14.35 -1.36 -1.14
N SER A 287 14.10 -2.19 -0.12
CA SER A 287 14.73 -1.96 1.18
C SER A 287 16.24 -2.06 1.10
N ASN A 288 16.80 -3.02 0.36
CA ASN A 288 18.24 -3.10 0.16
C ASN A 288 18.80 -1.91 -0.61
N ARG A 289 18.05 -1.32 -1.55
CA ARG A 289 18.47 -0.10 -2.24
C ARG A 289 18.53 1.09 -1.30
N LEU A 290 17.52 1.22 -0.43
CA LEU A 290 17.40 2.31 0.53
C LEU A 290 18.39 2.19 1.69
N LEU A 291 18.38 1.06 2.41
CA LEU A 291 19.22 0.83 3.57
C LEU A 291 19.63 -0.64 3.69
N ARG A 292 20.93 -0.87 3.77
CA ARG A 292 21.50 -2.16 4.14
C ARG A 292 22.79 -1.93 4.94
N PHE A 293 23.34 -2.98 5.51
CA PHE A 293 24.52 -2.90 6.34
C PHE A 293 25.62 -3.82 5.82
N ARG A 294 26.85 -3.58 6.24
CA ARG A 294 27.94 -4.55 6.13
C ARG A 294 28.38 -4.93 7.54
N TYR A 295 28.47 -6.23 7.83
CA TYR A 295 28.95 -6.77 9.10
C TYR A 295 29.98 -7.85 8.82
N GLY A 296 31.18 -7.73 9.38
CA GLY A 296 32.29 -8.67 9.13
C GLY A 296 32.60 -8.86 7.65
N GLY A 297 32.56 -7.78 6.85
CA GLY A 297 32.79 -7.80 5.40
C GLY A 297 31.59 -8.27 4.56
N LYS A 298 30.54 -8.83 5.16
CA LYS A 298 29.36 -9.33 4.44
C LYS A 298 28.25 -8.28 4.41
N VAL A 299 27.71 -8.02 3.22
CA VAL A 299 26.52 -7.18 3.05
C VAL A 299 25.28 -7.94 3.52
N ILE A 300 24.49 -7.32 4.39
CA ILE A 300 23.28 -7.86 4.98
C ILE A 300 22.11 -6.88 4.89
N SER A 301 20.91 -7.40 4.63
CA SER A 301 19.69 -6.60 4.57
C SER A 301 19.16 -6.26 5.96
N ILE A 302 18.24 -5.30 6.04
CA ILE A 302 17.54 -5.00 7.31
C ILE A 302 16.78 -6.21 7.88
N PHE A 303 16.40 -7.16 7.03
CA PHE A 303 15.68 -8.39 7.41
C PHE A 303 16.61 -9.49 7.96
N GLN A 304 17.92 -9.32 7.80
CA GLN A 304 18.97 -10.21 8.30
C GLN A 304 19.60 -9.74 9.61
N LEU A 305 19.29 -8.51 10.04
CA LEU A 305 19.65 -7.99 11.37
C LEU A 305 18.99 -8.77 12.51
#